data_AF-A0A7J7RR14-F1
#
_entry.id   AF-A0A7J7RR14-F1
#
_cell.length_a   1.000
_cell.length_b   1.000
_cell.length_c   1.000
_cell.angle_alpha   90.00
_cell.angle_beta   90.00
_cell.angle_gamma   90.00
#
_symmetry.space_group_name_H-M   'P 1'
#
loop_
_entity.id
_entity.type
_entity.pdbx_description
1 polymer ?
#
loop_
_entity_poly.entity_id
_entity_poly.type
_entity_poly.pdbx_seq_one_letter_code
_entity_poly.pdbx_strand_id
1 'polypeptide(L)'
;MSGQLERCEREWHELEGQFQELQETHRVYKQKLEELTALQTLCSSSIHKQKTRLKDLKHSLQRYKRHAGQEEAELVQQLGANIKERQNAFFDMEAYLPKKNGSFLPGST
;
A
#
# COMPACT_ATOMS: atom_id res chain seq x y z
N MET A 1 -30.20 6.09 49.55
CA MET A 1 -30.15 7.03 48.40
C MET A 1 -28.72 7.50 48.10
N SER A 2 -27.90 7.95 49.08
CA SER A 2 -26.51 8.38 48.81
C SER A 2 -25.58 7.29 48.24
N GLY A 3 -25.63 6.06 48.75
CA GLY A 3 -24.69 5.01 48.30
C GLY A 3 -24.88 4.54 46.85
N GLN A 4 -26.06 4.77 46.23
CA GLN A 4 -26.28 4.49 44.81
C GLN A 4 -25.68 5.59 43.92
N LEU A 5 -25.80 6.85 44.35
CA LEU A 5 -25.23 8.00 43.64
C LEU A 5 -23.69 7.94 43.65
N GLU A 6 -23.08 7.63 44.79
CA GLU A 6 -21.62 7.44 44.90
C GLU A 6 -21.11 6.30 44.03
N ARG A 7 -21.94 5.26 43.82
CA ARG A 7 -21.59 4.16 42.91
C ARG A 7 -21.64 4.62 41.45
N CYS A 8 -22.68 5.35 41.06
CA CYS A 8 -22.78 5.93 39.72
C CYS A 8 -21.63 6.91 39.43
N GLU A 9 -21.21 7.70 40.41
CA GLU A 9 -20.08 8.64 40.28
C GLU A 9 -18.75 7.90 40.06
N ARG A 10 -18.51 6.80 40.81
CA ARG A 10 -17.33 5.95 40.57
C ARG A 10 -17.34 5.30 39.19
N GLU A 11 -18.49 4.76 38.77
CA GLU A 11 -18.64 4.17 37.43
C GLU A 11 -18.42 5.23 36.33
N TRP A 12 -18.88 6.46 36.53
CA TRP A 12 -18.62 7.57 35.61
C TRP A 12 -17.13 7.90 35.50
N HIS A 13 -16.41 8.01 36.62
CA HIS A 13 -14.98 8.28 36.60
C HIS A 13 -14.17 7.17 35.92
N GLU A 14 -14.57 5.92 36.09
CA GLU A 14 -13.95 4.79 35.37
C GLU A 14 -14.20 4.88 33.86
N LEU A 15 -15.44 5.17 33.45
CA LEU A 15 -15.79 5.38 32.04
C LEU A 15 -15.04 6.56 31.42
N GLU A 16 -14.85 7.63 32.17
CA GLU A 16 -14.10 8.81 31.71
C GLU A 16 -12.62 8.48 31.51
N GLY A 17 -12.02 7.68 32.41
CA GLY A 17 -10.67 7.14 32.22
C GLY A 17 -10.56 6.26 30.97
N GLN A 18 -11.47 5.30 30.80
CA GLN A 18 -11.51 4.43 29.62
C GLN A 18 -11.69 5.25 28.32
N PHE A 19 -12.50 6.30 28.37
CA PHE A 19 -12.70 7.18 27.22
C PHE A 19 -11.44 7.96 26.86
N GLN A 20 -10.69 8.47 27.85
CA GLN A 20 -9.42 9.14 27.60
C GLN A 20 -8.37 8.20 26.98
N GLU A 21 -8.26 6.95 27.47
CA GLU A 21 -7.38 5.94 26.87
C GLU A 21 -7.79 5.61 25.43
N LEU A 22 -9.09 5.50 25.16
CA LEU A 22 -9.62 5.29 23.83
C LEU A 22 -9.29 6.47 22.90
N GLN A 23 -9.40 7.72 23.37
CA GLN A 23 -9.07 8.90 22.59
C GLN A 23 -7.59 8.92 22.18
N GLU A 24 -6.68 8.59 23.09
CA GLU A 24 -5.25 8.53 22.78
C GLU A 24 -4.94 7.37 21.82
N THR A 25 -5.55 6.20 22.04
CA THR A 25 -5.41 5.06 21.13
C THR A 25 -5.91 5.40 19.73
N HIS A 26 -7.06 6.07 19.63
CA HIS A 26 -7.63 6.52 18.35
C HIS A 26 -6.73 7.54 17.66
N ARG A 27 -6.11 8.46 18.40
CA ARG A 27 -5.14 9.42 17.87
C ARG A 27 -3.95 8.71 17.23
N VAL A 28 -3.34 7.75 17.94
CA VAL A 28 -2.21 6.95 17.42
C VAL A 28 -2.65 6.11 16.22
N TYR A 29 -3.83 5.49 16.27
CA TYR A 29 -4.38 4.75 15.15
C TYR A 29 -4.51 5.62 13.90
N LYS A 30 -5.06 6.83 14.03
CA LYS A 30 -5.22 7.78 12.92
C LYS A 30 -3.88 8.15 12.30
N GLN A 31 -2.88 8.46 13.13
CA GLN A 31 -1.54 8.78 12.63
C GLN A 31 -0.93 7.60 11.86
N LYS A 32 -0.97 6.39 12.42
CA LYS A 32 -0.44 5.19 11.75
C LYS A 32 -1.18 4.90 10.44
N LEU A 33 -2.49 5.15 10.38
CA LEU A 33 -3.27 5.00 9.17
C LEU A 33 -2.86 5.99 8.09
N GLU A 34 -2.59 7.25 8.44
CA GLU A 34 -2.08 8.27 7.53
C GLU A 34 -0.69 7.90 6.99
N GLU A 35 0.23 7.48 7.85
CA GLU A 35 1.56 6.99 7.47
C GLU A 35 1.49 5.78 6.53
N LEU A 36 0.65 4.80 6.87
CA LEU A 36 0.44 3.61 6.04
C LEU A 36 -0.14 3.99 4.67
N THR A 37 -1.11 4.92 4.63
CA THR A 37 -1.73 5.39 3.38
C THR A 37 -0.73 6.13 2.49
N ALA A 38 0.16 6.93 3.09
CA ALA A 38 1.24 7.60 2.37
C ALA A 38 2.22 6.59 1.76
N LEU A 39 2.64 5.58 2.53
CA LEU A 39 3.51 4.50 2.05
C LEU A 39 2.85 3.70 0.93
N GLN A 40 1.57 3.36 1.06
CA GLN A 40 0.81 2.66 0.03
C GLN A 40 0.76 3.45 -1.29
N THR A 41 0.53 4.77 -1.20
CA THR A 41 0.50 5.66 -2.37
C THR A 41 1.88 5.77 -3.03
N LEU A 42 2.94 5.90 -2.23
CA LEU A 42 4.31 5.94 -2.73
C LEU A 42 4.70 4.63 -3.42
N CYS A 43 4.37 3.49 -2.80
CA CYS A 43 4.65 2.17 -3.35
C CYS A 43 3.89 1.95 -4.67
N SER A 44 2.58 2.20 -4.69
CA SER A 44 1.75 2.05 -5.90
C SER A 44 2.26 2.93 -7.05
N SER A 45 2.55 4.21 -6.78
CA SER A 45 3.04 5.13 -7.81
C SER A 45 4.44 4.74 -8.33
N SER A 46 5.32 4.25 -7.45
CA SER A 46 6.66 3.80 -7.82
C SER A 46 6.64 2.53 -8.65
N ILE A 47 5.80 1.56 -8.26
CA ILE A 47 5.57 0.32 -9.04
C ILE A 47 5.03 0.68 -10.42
N HIS A 48 4.02 1.55 -10.50
CA HIS A 48 3.45 1.97 -11.78
C HIS A 48 4.51 2.63 -12.69
N LYS A 49 5.30 3.57 -12.15
CA LYS A 49 6.41 4.21 -12.89
C LYS A 49 7.43 3.19 -13.40
N GLN A 50 7.84 2.23 -12.55
CA GLN A 50 8.77 1.19 -12.97
C GLN A 50 8.17 0.25 -14.03
N LYS A 51 6.91 -0.18 -13.87
CA LYS A 51 6.21 -1.01 -14.86
C LYS A 51 6.19 -0.35 -16.24
N THR A 52 5.87 0.94 -16.32
CA THR A 52 5.89 1.70 -17.58
C THR A 52 7.29 1.72 -18.19
N ARG A 53 8.31 2.07 -17.41
CA ARG A 53 9.71 2.08 -17.89
C ARG A 53 10.20 0.71 -18.37
N LEU A 54 9.85 -0.37 -17.66
CA LEU A 54 10.21 -1.73 -18.07
C LEU A 54 9.49 -2.15 -19.35
N LYS A 55 8.24 -1.71 -19.56
CA LYS A 55 7.50 -1.94 -20.81
C LYS A 55 8.19 -1.25 -21.99
N ASP A 56 8.60 0.01 -21.82
CA ASP A 56 9.30 0.78 -22.85
C ASP A 56 10.68 0.19 -23.16
N LEU A 57 11.41 -0.24 -22.13
CA LEU A 57 12.68 -0.95 -22.28
C LEU A 57 12.49 -2.26 -23.05
N LYS A 58 11.47 -3.06 -22.72
CA LYS A 58 11.15 -4.29 -23.44
C LYS A 58 10.86 -4.02 -24.92
N HIS A 59 10.10 -2.98 -25.25
CA HIS A 59 9.83 -2.60 -26.63
C HIS A 59 11.11 -2.18 -27.37
N SER A 60 11.99 -1.42 -26.71
CA SER A 60 13.29 -1.03 -27.27
C SER A 60 14.15 -2.26 -27.56
N LEU A 61 14.28 -3.17 -26.60
CA LEU A 61 15.05 -4.42 -26.74
C LEU A 61 14.51 -5.30 -27.89
N GLN A 62 13.18 -5.39 -28.04
CA GLN A 62 12.56 -6.13 -29.15
C GLN A 62 12.90 -5.52 -30.53
N ARG A 63 13.00 -4.19 -30.61
CA ARG A 63 13.41 -3.51 -31.84
C ARG A 63 14.88 -3.76 -32.18
N TYR A 64 15.77 -3.71 -31.17
CA TYR A 64 17.19 -4.01 -31.32
C TYR A 64 17.43 -5.47 -31.74
N LYS A 65 16.67 -6.43 -31.18
CA LYS A 65 16.80 -7.86 -31.50
C LYS A 65 16.71 -8.17 -33.01
N ARG A 66 15.96 -7.38 -33.78
CA ARG A 66 15.80 -7.57 -35.23
C ARG A 66 17.08 -7.30 -36.03
N HIS A 67 18.02 -6.57 -35.45
CA HIS A 67 19.27 -6.14 -36.09
C HIS A 67 20.51 -6.62 -35.32
N ALA A 68 20.32 -7.42 -34.26
CA ALA A 68 21.35 -7.84 -33.33
C ALA A 68 22.09 -9.10 -33.82
N GLY A 69 23.40 -9.14 -33.58
CA GLY A 69 24.22 -10.35 -33.71
C GLY A 69 23.95 -11.38 -32.61
N GLN A 70 24.66 -12.50 -32.64
CA GLN A 70 24.42 -13.64 -31.73
C GLN A 70 24.64 -13.29 -30.25
N GLU A 71 25.71 -12.56 -29.92
CA GLU A 71 26.06 -12.15 -28.55
C GLU A 71 25.08 -11.09 -28.00
N GLU A 72 24.68 -10.14 -28.85
CA GLU A 72 23.68 -9.13 -28.51
C GLU A 72 22.29 -9.75 -28.31
N ALA A 73 21.96 -10.83 -29.04
CA ALA A 73 20.71 -11.57 -28.87
C ALA A 73 20.64 -12.29 -27.52
N GLU A 74 21.75 -12.85 -27.04
CA GLU A 74 21.86 -13.44 -25.70
C GLU A 74 21.67 -12.37 -24.61
N LEU A 75 22.33 -11.21 -24.75
CA LEU A 75 22.17 -10.10 -23.81
C LEU A 75 20.71 -9.61 -23.76
N VAL A 76 20.04 -9.48 -24.92
CA VAL A 76 18.62 -9.13 -25.01
C VAL A 76 17.74 -10.17 -24.31
N GLN A 77 18.07 -11.46 -24.44
CA GLN A 77 17.33 -12.54 -23.78
C GLN A 77 17.49 -12.48 -22.26
N GLN A 78 18.72 -12.28 -21.77
CA GLN A 78 19.00 -12.11 -20.34
C GLN A 78 18.28 -10.90 -19.74
N LEU A 79 18.33 -9.75 -20.41
CA LEU A 79 17.60 -8.55 -19.99
C LEU A 79 16.08 -8.80 -19.99
N GLY A 80 15.56 -9.53 -20.98
CA GLY A 80 14.17 -9.93 -21.02
C GLY A 80 13.74 -10.82 -19.85
N ALA A 81 14.59 -11.75 -19.42
CA ALA A 81 14.34 -12.59 -18.25
C ALA A 81 14.32 -11.75 -16.95
N ASN A 82 15.30 -10.87 -16.77
CA ASN A 82 15.37 -9.94 -15.63
C ASN A 82 14.14 -9.02 -15.56
N ILE A 83 13.65 -8.53 -16.71
CA ILE A 83 12.41 -7.73 -16.77
C ILE A 83 11.22 -8.54 -16.27
N LYS A 84 11.11 -9.82 -16.66
CA LYS A 84 10.01 -10.70 -16.25
C LYS A 84 10.06 -11.01 -14.75
N GLU A 85 11.24 -11.28 -14.21
CA GLU A 85 11.42 -11.50 -12.77
C GLU A 85 10.98 -10.27 -11.95
N ARG A 86 11.40 -9.07 -12.37
CA ARG A 86 10.96 -7.82 -11.73
C ARG A 86 9.46 -7.59 -11.85
N GLN A 87 8.84 -7.98 -12.97
CA GLN A 87 7.39 -7.93 -13.11
C GLN A 87 6.67 -8.84 -12.11
N ASN A 88 7.17 -10.05 -11.88
CA ASN A 88 6.63 -10.95 -10.88
C ASN A 88 6.74 -10.35 -9.46
N ALA A 89 7.89 -9.77 -9.12
CA ALA A 89 8.07 -9.09 -7.84
C ALA A 89 7.07 -7.95 -7.64
N PHE A 90 6.72 -7.21 -8.69
CA PHE A 90 5.69 -6.18 -8.60
C PHE A 90 4.28 -6.74 -8.36
N PHE A 91 3.95 -7.92 -8.88
CA PHE A 91 2.67 -8.56 -8.58
C PHE A 91 2.57 -8.92 -7.10
N ASP A 92 3.64 -9.47 -6.52
CA ASP A 92 3.69 -9.77 -5.10
C ASP A 92 3.56 -8.50 -4.26
N MET A 93 4.31 -7.44 -4.61
CA MET A 93 4.21 -6.14 -3.91
C MET A 93 2.82 -5.53 -4.00
N GLU A 94 2.16 -5.58 -5.18
CA GLU A 94 0.80 -5.09 -5.36
C GLU A 94 -0.25 -5.91 -4.61
N ALA A 95 0.01 -7.19 -4.32
CA ALA A 95 -0.91 -8.02 -3.54
C ALA A 95 -1.05 -7.54 -2.09
N TYR A 96 -0.01 -6.91 -1.54
CA TYR A 96 -0.03 -6.31 -0.20
C TYR A 96 -0.56 -4.87 -0.18
N LEU A 97 -0.71 -4.24 -1.35
CA LEU A 97 -1.34 -2.94 -1.43
C LEU A 97 -2.87 -3.11 -1.36
N PRO A 98 -3.59 -2.19 -0.71
CA PRO A 98 -5.04 -2.21 -0.73
C PRO A 98 -5.47 -2.16 -2.19
N LYS A 99 -6.21 -3.19 -2.62
CA LYS A 99 -6.79 -3.22 -3.96
C LYS A 99 -7.62 -1.95 -4.10
N LYS A 100 -7.48 -1.25 -5.22
CA LYS A 100 -8.45 -0.22 -5.65
C LYS A 100 -9.78 -0.92 -5.95
N ASN A 101 -10.45 -1.42 -4.93
CA ASN A 101 -11.85 -1.79 -5.01
C ASN A 101 -12.58 -0.45 -5.12
N GLY A 102 -13.30 -0.27 -6.22
CA GLY A 102 -13.95 0.99 -6.56
C GLY A 102 -14.78 1.53 -5.41
N SER A 103 -14.62 2.83 -5.15
CA SER A 103 -15.65 3.70 -4.55
C SER A 103 -16.45 3.07 -3.41
N PHE A 104 -15.85 2.98 -2.22
CA PHE A 104 -16.66 3.08 -1.01
C PHE A 104 -17.03 4.56 -0.85
N LEU A 105 -18.22 4.92 -1.34
CA LEU A 105 -18.88 6.17 -0.96
C LEU A 105 -19.33 6.01 0.51
N PRO A 106 -18.83 6.81 1.46
CA PRO A 106 -19.40 6.84 2.79
C PRO A 106 -20.59 7.79 2.81
N GLY A 107 -21.77 7.24 3.15
CA GLY A 107 -22.83 7.96 3.86
C GLY A 107 -23.71 8.92 3.05
N SER A 108 -24.78 8.40 2.47
CA SER A 108 -26.02 9.15 2.23
C SER A 108 -27.15 8.38 2.90
N THR A 109 -27.31 8.58 4.21
CA THR A 109 -28.54 8.39 5.00
C THR A 109 -28.32 9.01 6.36
#